data_AF-A0A6J0B8R3-F1
#
_entry.id   AF-A0A6J0B8R3-F1
#
_cell.length_a   1.000
_cell.length_b   1.000
_cell.length_c   1.000
_cell.angle_alpha   90.00
_cell.angle_beta   90.00
_cell.angle_gamma   90.00
#
_symmetry.space_group_name_H-M   'P 1'
#
loop_
_entity.id
_entity.type
_entity.pdbx_description
1 polymer ?
#
loop_
_entity_poly.entity_id
_entity_poly.type
_entity_poly.pdbx_seq_one_letter_code
_entity_poly.pdbx_strand_id
1 'polypeptide(L)'
;MIFQCRISDFLRALGMGARRGGPGGGRSAGVLKERANMSFMLVVMFFAVFGLIVLTEIFLIDDRHGSNVGGTGALGGHRNGHRNGHRLIAAPDRPDYEEVGAEDYTGVKGGFDDHVGLLVKDTAEGGKPVASLADPRGLPSLPTNVESRLPHLNQSLRLTHADWLNVTNTRFKFFVYSAYYDNRANGGEGPGLIRVIGATKTRGPEQVWCRLWYNLHATGNATASITVSAKVKTIRENWNLKYSATFVICPLPKTPPETAEGPVPNAVPNSVSVVSRLKAPPAHRILIQNRPSDRPNKKEPLAVCVKPLHFEFNRVMQLIEFVELHLLLGATHVTLYNDTLGQEAGCVIRDYESRSAPGSDYPLVTLLPWHHLDMISQLEIRTEGLFAALNDCLYRSMYQFEYVAFLDLDEYIIPRHNDTIPELIRWLGKRVSTKSTGSYSFQNAFFYLQWGDDPSVKQSQTAEEAALITLRKTRRKTKLHPHKQRSKYICKPEHIVEAGNHFVWEFAPGHGTLNVPAEAAILHHYRVCEFGGDDCVKTQSIVDKTAYRYGQDLARNVRTRYAELKEKCSLPDLEPVPAAPATLTESKPQTSPLVQPASR
;
A
#
# COMPACT_ATOMS: atom_id res chain seq x y z
N MET A 1 16.41 -32.41 9.26
CA MET A 1 16.20 -33.79 8.75
C MET A 1 15.27 -33.77 7.52
N ILE A 2 15.57 -32.97 6.50
CA ILE A 2 14.99 -33.04 5.13
C ILE A 2 16.04 -32.40 4.22
N PHE A 3 17.12 -33.11 3.89
CA PHE A 3 18.08 -32.69 2.86
C PHE A 3 18.80 -33.90 2.23
N GLN A 4 18.11 -35.03 2.14
CA GLN A 4 18.64 -36.26 1.53
C GLN A 4 17.72 -36.87 0.45
N CYS A 5 16.59 -36.22 0.13
CA CYS A 5 15.58 -36.80 -0.76
C CYS A 5 15.48 -36.15 -2.16
N ARG A 6 16.42 -35.30 -2.59
CA ARG A 6 16.36 -34.68 -3.94
C ARG A 6 17.58 -34.90 -4.85
N ILE A 7 18.56 -35.67 -4.41
CA ILE A 7 19.71 -36.07 -5.26
C ILE A 7 19.47 -37.43 -5.92
N SER A 8 18.67 -38.31 -5.30
CA SER A 8 18.31 -39.62 -5.88
C SER A 8 17.45 -39.51 -7.14
N ASP A 9 16.57 -38.51 -7.22
CA ASP A 9 15.62 -38.39 -8.34
C ASP A 9 16.23 -37.71 -9.57
N PHE A 10 17.29 -36.91 -9.38
CA PHE A 10 18.04 -36.32 -10.49
C PHE A 10 19.00 -37.33 -11.15
N LEU A 11 19.51 -38.29 -10.37
CA LEU A 11 20.38 -39.38 -10.87
C LEU A 11 19.59 -40.52 -11.53
N ARG A 12 18.29 -40.68 -11.23
CA ARG A 12 17.40 -41.62 -11.95
C ARG A 12 17.00 -41.15 -13.35
N ALA A 13 17.10 -39.86 -13.65
CA ALA A 13 16.79 -39.31 -14.98
C ALA A 13 17.92 -39.49 -16.02
N LEU A 14 19.09 -40.00 -15.59
CA LEU A 14 20.25 -40.26 -16.47
C LEU A 14 20.51 -41.77 -16.70
N GLY A 15 19.65 -42.66 -16.19
CA GLY A 15 19.81 -44.11 -16.25
C GLY A 15 18.76 -44.82 -17.10
N MET A 16 19.13 -45.15 -18.34
CA MET A 16 18.67 -46.32 -19.11
C MET A 16 17.15 -46.55 -19.25
N GLY A 17 16.55 -45.89 -20.24
CA GLY A 17 15.30 -46.36 -20.86
C GLY A 17 15.55 -47.63 -21.68
N ALA A 18 14.98 -48.75 -21.25
CA ALA A 18 14.95 -49.98 -22.05
C ALA A 18 14.02 -49.78 -23.27
N ARG A 19 14.59 -49.73 -24.47
CA ARG A 19 13.86 -50.01 -25.72
C ARG A 19 14.66 -50.99 -26.58
N ARG A 20 13.97 -52.05 -27.00
CA ARG A 20 14.39 -53.05 -27.99
C ARG A 20 14.71 -52.38 -29.33
N GLY A 21 15.81 -52.79 -29.97
CA GLY A 21 16.02 -52.62 -31.42
C GLY A 21 17.49 -52.65 -31.87
N GLY A 22 17.91 -53.77 -32.47
CA GLY A 22 18.87 -53.83 -33.60
C GLY A 22 20.38 -53.66 -33.33
N PRO A 23 21.26 -54.51 -33.92
CA PRO A 23 22.70 -54.41 -33.76
C PRO A 23 23.36 -53.56 -34.86
N GLY A 24 24.39 -52.77 -34.51
CA GLY A 24 25.28 -52.18 -35.51
C GLY A 24 26.26 -51.13 -34.98
N GLY A 25 27.56 -51.46 -35.01
CA GLY A 25 28.64 -50.51 -35.34
C GLY A 25 29.21 -49.66 -34.21
N GLY A 26 30.51 -49.79 -33.96
CA GLY A 26 31.27 -49.08 -32.93
C GLY A 26 31.77 -47.68 -33.31
N ARG A 27 32.67 -47.17 -32.43
CA ARG A 27 33.38 -45.87 -32.41
C ARG A 27 32.68 -44.74 -31.63
N SER A 28 32.81 -44.73 -30.29
CA SER A 28 32.60 -43.49 -29.51
C SER A 28 33.24 -43.46 -28.10
N ALA A 29 34.33 -44.21 -27.87
CA ALA A 29 34.96 -44.20 -26.54
C ALA A 29 35.90 -42.99 -26.29
N GLY A 30 36.42 -42.34 -27.34
CA GLY A 30 37.35 -41.21 -27.21
C GLY A 30 36.68 -39.87 -26.87
N VAL A 31 35.51 -39.60 -27.47
CA VAL A 31 34.83 -38.28 -27.39
C VAL A 31 34.19 -38.04 -26.02
N LEU A 32 33.80 -39.10 -25.31
CA LEU A 32 33.21 -39.00 -23.97
C LEU A 32 34.25 -38.65 -22.89
N LYS A 33 35.50 -39.10 -23.04
CA LYS A 33 36.58 -38.82 -22.09
C LYS A 33 37.07 -37.37 -22.17
N GLU A 34 37.13 -36.79 -23.38
CA GLU A 34 37.47 -35.37 -23.58
C GLU A 34 36.40 -34.43 -23.03
N ARG A 35 35.10 -34.77 -23.18
CA ARG A 35 34.01 -33.97 -22.61
C ARG A 35 33.99 -34.00 -21.09
N ALA A 36 34.25 -35.14 -20.46
CA ALA A 36 34.34 -35.23 -19.00
C ALA A 36 35.53 -34.42 -18.44
N ASN A 37 36.67 -34.44 -19.12
CA ASN A 37 37.84 -33.66 -18.71
C ASN A 37 37.64 -32.14 -18.90
N MET A 38 36.94 -31.70 -19.95
CA MET A 38 36.56 -30.29 -20.10
C MET A 38 35.57 -29.83 -19.02
N SER A 39 34.58 -30.65 -18.69
CA SER A 39 33.63 -30.33 -17.62
C SER A 39 34.30 -30.26 -16.25
N PHE A 40 35.28 -31.13 -15.97
CA PHE A 40 36.05 -31.06 -14.73
C PHE A 40 36.91 -29.79 -14.65
N MET A 41 37.59 -29.41 -15.73
CA MET A 41 38.39 -28.17 -15.78
C MET A 41 37.54 -26.91 -15.58
N LEU A 42 36.33 -26.86 -16.13
CA LEU A 42 35.42 -25.73 -15.94
C LEU A 42 34.95 -25.59 -14.49
N VAL A 43 34.70 -26.71 -13.80
CA VAL A 43 34.33 -26.70 -12.37
C VAL A 43 35.51 -26.23 -11.51
N VAL A 44 36.73 -26.70 -11.78
CA VAL A 44 37.92 -26.27 -11.07
C VAL A 44 38.21 -24.78 -11.30
N MET A 45 38.06 -24.29 -12.54
CA MET A 45 38.17 -22.86 -12.87
C MET A 45 37.12 -22.02 -12.13
N PHE A 46 35.87 -22.48 -12.06
CA PHE A 46 34.80 -21.78 -11.35
C PHE A 46 35.14 -21.61 -9.86
N PHE A 47 35.61 -22.66 -9.19
CA PHE A 47 36.00 -22.57 -7.78
C PHE A 47 37.28 -21.75 -7.56
N ALA A 48 38.22 -21.78 -8.50
CA ALA A 48 39.43 -20.94 -8.42
C ALA A 48 39.10 -19.44 -8.55
N VAL A 49 38.26 -19.07 -9.52
CA VAL A 49 37.82 -17.67 -9.71
C VAL A 49 36.96 -17.21 -8.54
N PHE A 50 36.02 -18.04 -8.09
CA PHE A 50 35.19 -17.73 -6.92
C PHE A 50 36.02 -17.58 -5.65
N GLY A 51 37.01 -18.47 -5.45
CA GLY A 51 37.96 -18.37 -4.33
C GLY A 51 38.79 -17.09 -4.38
N LEU A 52 39.24 -16.67 -5.56
CA LEU A 52 39.96 -15.40 -5.76
C LEU A 52 39.09 -14.19 -5.45
N ILE A 53 37.82 -14.18 -5.88
CA ILE A 53 36.87 -13.09 -5.59
C ILE A 53 36.62 -12.97 -4.09
N VAL A 54 36.41 -14.09 -3.40
CA VAL A 54 36.20 -14.11 -1.95
C VAL A 54 37.47 -13.67 -1.22
N LEU A 55 38.66 -14.08 -1.66
CA LEU A 55 39.92 -13.61 -1.09
C LEU A 55 40.10 -12.10 -1.30
N THR A 56 39.81 -11.57 -2.50
CA THR A 56 39.94 -10.12 -2.75
C THR A 56 38.97 -9.30 -1.91
N GLU A 57 37.74 -9.77 -1.68
CA GLU A 57 36.77 -9.10 -0.81
C GLU A 57 37.19 -9.15 0.67
N ILE A 58 37.78 -10.27 1.13
CA ILE A 58 38.27 -10.39 2.51
C ILE A 58 39.49 -9.50 2.76
N PHE A 59 40.42 -9.39 1.81
CA PHE A 59 41.63 -8.57 1.95
C PHE A 59 41.42 -7.08 1.63
N LEU A 60 40.37 -6.68 0.89
CA LEU A 60 40.04 -5.28 0.62
C LEU A 60 39.14 -4.62 1.68
N ILE A 61 38.68 -5.38 2.69
CA ILE A 61 37.90 -4.84 3.82
C ILE A 61 38.80 -4.20 4.89
N ASP A 62 40.11 -4.52 4.93
CA ASP A 62 41.01 -4.01 5.97
C ASP A 62 41.70 -2.67 5.65
N ASP A 63 41.51 -2.11 4.43
CA ASP A 63 42.12 -0.84 4.00
C ASP A 63 41.17 0.38 4.07
N ARG A 64 40.00 0.27 4.72
CA ARG A 64 39.05 1.40 4.89
C ARG A 64 38.85 1.92 6.31
N HIS A 65 39.81 1.66 7.21
CA HIS A 65 39.89 2.35 8.49
C HIS A 65 41.26 2.98 8.69
N GLY A 66 41.47 4.17 8.10
CA GLY A 66 42.61 5.01 8.44
C GLY A 66 42.78 6.26 7.59
N SER A 67 42.78 7.41 8.26
CA SER A 67 43.50 8.66 7.90
C SER A 67 42.92 9.64 6.87
N ASN A 68 42.36 10.73 7.41
CA ASN A 68 42.80 12.13 7.29
C ASN A 68 42.98 12.85 5.92
N VAL A 69 42.41 14.07 5.91
CA VAL A 69 42.98 15.35 5.42
C VAL A 69 42.91 15.69 3.93
N GLY A 70 42.08 16.70 3.64
CA GLY A 70 42.54 17.99 3.11
C GLY A 70 42.91 18.12 1.62
N GLY A 71 42.12 18.97 0.92
CA GLY A 71 42.71 20.04 0.12
C GLY A 71 42.61 19.95 -1.41
N THR A 72 42.06 21.04 -1.97
CA THR A 72 42.34 21.64 -3.31
C THR A 72 41.88 20.84 -4.53
N GLY A 73 41.29 21.41 -5.59
CA GLY A 73 41.16 22.78 -6.06
C GLY A 73 41.27 22.77 -7.59
N ALA A 74 40.72 23.82 -8.24
CA ALA A 74 40.91 24.23 -9.64
C ALA A 74 40.09 23.50 -10.74
N LEU A 75 39.12 24.16 -11.40
CA LEU A 75 39.19 25.10 -12.56
C LEU A 75 38.54 24.35 -13.76
N GLY A 76 37.67 24.87 -14.62
CA GLY A 76 37.09 26.17 -14.92
C GLY A 76 36.42 26.06 -16.30
N GLY A 77 35.41 26.89 -16.63
CA GLY A 77 34.88 26.95 -18.01
C GLY A 77 33.52 27.64 -18.17
N HIS A 78 33.54 28.96 -18.34
CA HIS A 78 32.40 29.78 -18.81
C HIS A 78 32.18 29.66 -20.32
N ARG A 79 30.91 29.64 -20.80
CA ARG A 79 30.36 30.64 -21.76
C ARG A 79 28.86 30.47 -22.07
N ASN A 80 28.21 31.62 -22.23
CA ASN A 80 26.79 31.89 -22.54
C ASN A 80 26.28 31.38 -23.89
N GLY A 81 24.96 31.16 -23.96
CA GLY A 81 24.18 31.16 -25.21
C GLY A 81 22.67 30.94 -24.99
N HIS A 82 21.87 32.01 -25.12
CA HIS A 82 20.41 32.02 -25.11
C HIS A 82 19.76 31.05 -26.12
N ARG A 83 18.68 30.36 -25.73
CA ARG A 83 17.45 30.23 -26.53
C ARG A 83 16.27 29.66 -25.74
N ASN A 84 15.11 30.29 -25.94
CA ASN A 84 13.80 29.96 -25.40
C ASN A 84 13.42 28.49 -25.59
N GLY A 85 12.86 27.92 -24.53
CA GLY A 85 12.14 26.65 -24.52
C GLY A 85 11.68 26.37 -23.10
N HIS A 86 10.48 26.82 -22.75
CA HIS A 86 9.80 26.41 -21.51
C HIS A 86 9.54 24.91 -21.59
N ARG A 87 10.50 24.13 -21.12
CA ARG A 87 10.34 22.73 -20.80
C ARG A 87 9.65 22.71 -19.44
N LEU A 88 8.41 22.22 -19.37
CA LEU A 88 7.75 21.88 -18.12
C LEU A 88 8.74 21.12 -17.25
N ILE A 89 9.16 21.74 -16.14
CA ILE A 89 9.96 21.07 -15.14
C ILE A 89 8.97 20.19 -14.37
N ALA A 90 8.78 18.97 -14.86
CA ALA A 90 8.29 17.90 -14.01
C ALA A 90 9.30 17.76 -12.87
N ALA A 91 8.86 17.99 -11.64
CA ALA A 91 9.64 17.62 -10.46
C ALA A 91 10.02 16.12 -10.56
N PRO A 92 11.21 15.72 -10.10
CA PRO A 92 11.72 14.38 -10.35
C PRO A 92 10.93 13.35 -9.54
N ASP A 93 9.91 12.74 -10.14
CA ASP A 93 9.41 11.42 -9.75
C ASP A 93 10.55 10.42 -10.00
N ARG A 94 11.36 10.17 -8.95
CA ARG A 94 12.50 9.27 -8.99
C ARG A 94 12.00 7.82 -8.99
N PRO A 95 12.66 6.89 -9.70
CA PRO A 95 12.23 5.50 -9.74
C PRO A 95 12.30 4.85 -8.35
N ASP A 96 11.17 4.27 -7.94
CA ASP A 96 11.13 3.34 -6.83
C ASP A 96 12.07 2.16 -7.14
N TYR A 97 13.11 2.01 -6.33
CA TYR A 97 14.13 0.96 -6.44
C TYR A 97 13.51 -0.45 -6.44
N GLU A 98 14.20 -1.35 -7.14
CA GLU A 98 13.90 -2.75 -7.46
C GLU A 98 12.92 -3.48 -6.51
N GLU A 99 11.75 -3.86 -7.04
CA GLU A 99 10.89 -4.90 -6.47
C GLU A 99 11.39 -6.28 -6.86
N VAL A 100 12.08 -6.94 -5.91
CA VAL A 100 12.44 -8.35 -6.03
C VAL A 100 11.15 -9.17 -6.06
N GLY A 101 11.02 -9.97 -7.12
CA GLY A 101 9.86 -10.82 -7.37
C GLY A 101 9.57 -11.77 -6.21
N ALA A 102 8.28 -12.10 -6.08
CA ALA A 102 7.76 -13.01 -5.08
C ALA A 102 8.15 -14.46 -5.36
N GLU A 103 9.40 -14.83 -5.11
CA GLU A 103 9.82 -16.22 -4.89
C GLU A 103 10.70 -16.26 -3.63
N ASP A 104 10.42 -17.23 -2.76
CA ASP A 104 11.04 -17.52 -1.45
C ASP A 104 10.55 -16.75 -0.20
N TYR A 105 9.37 -17.15 0.29
CA TYR A 105 9.04 -17.02 1.72
C TYR A 105 8.35 -18.29 2.22
N THR A 106 9.15 -19.23 2.75
CA THR A 106 8.65 -20.33 3.58
C THR A 106 9.38 -20.37 4.92
N GLY A 107 8.59 -20.31 6.00
CA GLY A 107 8.92 -20.98 7.26
C GLY A 107 9.45 -20.09 8.38
N VAL A 108 8.56 -19.62 9.26
CA VAL A 108 8.87 -19.47 10.68
C VAL A 108 7.68 -19.95 11.50
N LYS A 109 7.83 -21.12 12.11
CA LYS A 109 6.98 -21.67 13.17
C LYS A 109 7.86 -21.65 14.43
N GLY A 110 7.44 -20.95 15.48
CA GLY A 110 8.12 -20.91 16.77
C GLY A 110 7.08 -20.73 17.87
N GLY A 111 6.98 -21.74 18.73
CA GLY A 111 6.02 -21.82 19.82
C GLY A 111 6.33 -20.86 20.96
N PHE A 112 5.29 -20.55 21.71
CA PHE A 112 5.27 -19.66 22.86
C PHE A 112 4.93 -20.52 24.07
N ASP A 113 5.91 -20.74 24.94
CA ASP A 113 5.71 -21.03 26.36
C ASP A 113 7.06 -20.84 27.07
N ASP A 114 6.96 -20.49 28.34
CA ASP A 114 8.01 -20.19 29.32
C ASP A 114 8.41 -18.72 29.48
N HIS A 115 8.15 -18.26 30.71
CA HIS A 115 8.61 -17.05 31.42
C HIS A 115 7.54 -16.02 31.76
N VAL A 116 6.60 -16.43 32.60
CA VAL A 116 5.97 -15.53 33.58
C VAL A 116 6.19 -16.12 34.97
N GLY A 117 7.19 -15.59 35.67
CA GLY A 117 7.54 -16.12 36.98
C GLY A 117 8.77 -15.47 37.58
N LEU A 118 8.79 -14.15 37.71
CA LEU A 118 9.54 -13.47 38.77
C LEU A 118 9.20 -11.98 38.78
N LEU A 119 8.96 -11.43 39.98
CA LEU A 119 8.86 -10.02 40.37
C LEU A 119 7.51 -9.64 41.00
N VAL A 120 7.26 -10.09 42.23
CA VAL A 120 6.56 -9.28 43.24
C VAL A 120 7.22 -9.54 44.60
N LYS A 121 7.83 -8.51 45.18
CA LYS A 121 8.11 -8.43 46.62
C LYS A 121 7.11 -7.44 47.21
N ASP A 122 6.39 -7.90 48.21
CA ASP A 122 5.37 -7.17 48.95
C ASP A 122 5.95 -6.07 49.83
N THR A 123 5.28 -4.92 49.82
CA THR A 123 5.13 -4.06 50.99
C THR A 123 3.72 -3.46 50.92
N ALA A 124 2.91 -3.74 51.94
CA ALA A 124 1.56 -3.23 52.11
C ALA A 124 1.59 -1.98 53.02
N GLU A 125 0.75 -0.97 52.72
CA GLU A 125 0.01 -0.20 53.73
C GLU A 125 -1.06 0.72 53.11
N GLY A 126 -2.30 0.57 53.62
CA GLY A 126 -3.32 1.60 53.91
C GLY A 126 -3.82 2.60 52.85
N GLY A 127 -4.99 2.33 52.24
CA GLY A 127 -5.84 3.32 51.55
C GLY A 127 -7.19 2.74 51.07
N LYS A 128 -8.30 3.46 51.30
CA LYS A 128 -9.74 3.05 51.17
C LYS A 128 -10.19 2.62 49.75
N PRO A 129 -11.29 1.85 49.60
CA PRO A 129 -11.54 1.01 48.43
C PRO A 129 -12.16 1.77 47.25
N VAL A 130 -11.58 1.55 46.06
CA VAL A 130 -12.19 1.81 44.75
C VAL A 130 -12.69 0.47 44.20
N ALA A 131 -13.83 0.47 43.51
CA ALA A 131 -14.50 -0.73 42.99
C ALA A 131 -13.52 -1.70 42.31
N SER A 132 -13.35 -2.88 42.92
CA SER A 132 -12.43 -3.92 42.50
C SER A 132 -13.11 -4.80 41.45
N LEU A 133 -12.57 -4.84 40.23
CA LEU A 133 -13.03 -5.75 39.17
C LEU A 133 -12.52 -7.16 39.47
N ALA A 134 -13.39 -8.14 39.75
CA ALA A 134 -12.94 -9.52 39.99
C ALA A 134 -12.51 -10.20 38.67
N ASP A 135 -11.37 -10.92 38.70
CA ASP A 135 -10.81 -11.69 37.58
C ASP A 135 -11.10 -13.20 37.74
N PRO A 136 -12.00 -13.80 36.92
CA PRO A 136 -12.18 -15.24 36.84
C PRO A 136 -11.23 -15.82 35.77
N ARG A 137 -9.98 -16.04 36.17
CA ARG A 137 -8.91 -16.89 35.58
C ARG A 137 -9.09 -17.40 34.15
N GLY A 138 -8.15 -16.97 33.29
CA GLY A 138 -7.79 -17.63 32.03
C GLY A 138 -6.84 -16.80 31.15
N LEU A 139 -5.82 -16.18 31.77
CA LEU A 139 -4.67 -15.42 31.24
C LEU A 139 -4.80 -14.86 29.81
N PRO A 140 -5.22 -13.58 29.71
CA PRO A 140 -4.35 -12.57 29.10
C PRO A 140 -4.14 -11.27 29.92
N SER A 141 -4.87 -11.08 31.03
CA SER A 141 -4.87 -9.85 31.86
C SER A 141 -4.03 -9.94 33.13
N LEU A 142 -3.67 -8.78 33.68
CA LEU A 142 -3.03 -8.68 34.99
C LEU A 142 -4.02 -8.95 36.14
N PRO A 143 -3.54 -9.50 37.29
CA PRO A 143 -4.36 -9.63 38.49
C PRO A 143 -4.92 -8.29 38.97
N THR A 144 -6.14 -8.29 39.51
CA THR A 144 -6.87 -7.08 39.95
C THR A 144 -6.07 -6.20 40.93
N ASN A 145 -5.37 -6.81 41.89
CA ASN A 145 -4.57 -6.10 42.88
C ASN A 145 -3.35 -5.38 42.28
N VAL A 146 -2.86 -5.87 41.13
CA VAL A 146 -1.81 -5.20 40.37
C VAL A 146 -2.41 -4.08 39.54
N GLU A 147 -3.52 -4.35 38.84
CA GLU A 147 -4.25 -3.36 38.02
C GLU A 147 -4.66 -2.13 38.84
N SER A 148 -5.17 -2.33 40.06
CA SER A 148 -5.61 -1.24 40.95
C SER A 148 -4.48 -0.31 41.41
N ARG A 149 -3.21 -0.71 41.25
CA ARG A 149 -2.02 0.09 41.59
C ARG A 149 -1.41 0.77 40.36
N LEU A 150 -1.94 0.54 39.16
CA LEU A 150 -1.43 1.16 37.94
C LEU A 150 -1.93 2.61 37.82
N PRO A 151 -1.19 3.49 37.11
CA PRO A 151 -1.62 4.86 36.88
C PRO A 151 -3.00 4.91 36.20
N HIS A 152 -3.92 5.68 36.77
CA HIS A 152 -5.24 5.93 36.21
C HIS A 152 -5.17 6.71 34.88
N LEU A 153 -6.25 6.66 34.11
CA LEU A 153 -6.38 7.43 32.89
C LEU A 153 -6.45 8.92 33.23
N ASN A 154 -5.52 9.69 32.68
CA ASN A 154 -5.64 11.14 32.67
C ASN A 154 -6.71 11.54 31.65
N GLN A 155 -7.85 12.06 32.12
CA GLN A 155 -8.97 12.48 31.27
C GLN A 155 -8.65 13.68 30.37
N SER A 156 -7.56 14.42 30.63
CA SER A 156 -7.10 15.49 29.73
C SER A 156 -6.40 14.98 28.47
N LEU A 157 -6.07 13.68 28.40
CA LEU A 157 -5.51 13.09 27.18
C LEU A 157 -6.54 13.14 26.04
N ARG A 158 -6.15 13.78 24.94
CA ARG A 158 -6.94 13.83 23.70
C ARG A 158 -7.26 12.41 23.24
N LEU A 159 -8.55 12.12 23.09
CA LEU A 159 -9.03 10.92 22.43
C LEU A 159 -8.92 11.10 20.92
N THR A 160 -8.16 10.23 20.24
CA THR A 160 -7.97 10.28 18.78
C THR A 160 -8.26 8.94 18.12
N HIS A 161 -8.67 8.95 16.85
CA HIS A 161 -8.90 7.75 16.02
C HIS A 161 -7.90 7.62 14.86
N ALA A 162 -7.05 8.63 14.66
CA ALA A 162 -6.15 8.77 13.52
C ALA A 162 -5.11 9.85 13.86
N ASP A 163 -4.01 9.46 14.48
CA ASP A 163 -2.85 10.34 14.73
C ASP A 163 -1.63 9.48 15.10
N TRP A 164 -0.43 9.85 14.67
CA TRP A 164 0.78 9.11 15.05
C TRP A 164 1.20 9.48 16.48
N LEU A 165 1.17 8.49 17.37
CA LEU A 165 1.40 8.66 18.80
C LEU A 165 2.60 7.82 19.25
N ASN A 166 3.52 8.44 19.97
CA ASN A 166 4.73 7.76 20.47
C ASN A 166 4.43 6.90 21.72
N VAL A 167 4.91 5.66 21.69
CA VAL A 167 4.96 4.78 22.87
C VAL A 167 6.26 5.07 23.62
N THR A 168 6.14 5.76 24.76
CA THR A 168 7.29 6.21 25.56
C THR A 168 8.04 5.05 26.21
N ASN A 169 9.26 5.31 26.70
CA ASN A 169 10.10 4.36 27.45
C ASN A 169 10.51 3.09 26.67
N THR A 170 10.52 3.17 25.34
CA THR A 170 10.95 2.10 24.42
C THR A 170 12.42 2.28 24.02
N ARG A 171 13.13 1.18 23.70
CA ARG A 171 14.53 1.24 23.23
C ARG A 171 14.68 1.77 21.80
N PHE A 172 13.64 1.60 20.99
CA PHE A 172 13.59 2.01 19.59
C PHE A 172 12.31 2.77 19.34
N LYS A 173 12.27 3.55 18.26
CA LYS A 173 11.07 4.27 17.83
C LYS A 173 9.87 3.30 17.76
N PHE A 174 8.78 3.68 18.40
CA PHE A 174 7.55 2.91 18.45
C PHE A 174 6.38 3.87 18.41
N PHE A 175 5.65 3.87 17.30
CA PHE A 175 4.45 4.66 17.12
C PHE A 175 3.22 3.77 16.96
N VAL A 176 2.08 4.27 17.41
CA VAL A 176 0.76 3.69 17.21
C VAL A 176 -0.16 4.76 16.61
N TYR A 177 -1.13 4.36 15.79
CA TYR A 177 -1.92 5.27 14.97
C TYR A 177 -3.43 5.18 15.24
N SER A 178 -4.00 4.00 15.06
CA SER A 178 -5.44 3.75 15.15
C SER A 178 -5.71 2.38 15.77
N ALA A 179 -6.92 2.16 16.30
CA ALA A 179 -7.30 0.93 16.97
C ALA A 179 -8.67 0.43 16.51
N TYR A 180 -8.80 -0.89 16.34
CA TYR A 180 -10.00 -1.54 15.81
C TYR A 180 -10.35 -2.79 16.61
N TYR A 181 -11.62 -2.95 16.94
CA TYR A 181 -12.14 -4.21 17.43
C TYR A 181 -12.24 -5.23 16.29
N ASP A 182 -11.59 -6.38 16.46
CA ASP A 182 -11.58 -7.48 15.51
C ASP A 182 -12.06 -8.76 16.21
N ASN A 183 -13.32 -9.11 15.98
CA ASN A 183 -13.93 -10.33 16.50
C ASN A 183 -13.86 -11.50 15.51
N ARG A 184 -13.12 -11.38 14.40
CA ARG A 184 -12.99 -12.46 13.41
C ARG A 184 -11.89 -13.46 13.75
N ALA A 185 -11.06 -13.14 14.74
CA ALA A 185 -10.04 -14.05 15.25
C ALA A 185 -10.69 -15.36 15.73
N ASN A 186 -9.97 -16.48 15.59
CA ASN A 186 -10.46 -17.83 15.95
C ASN A 186 -11.83 -18.20 15.33
N GLY A 187 -12.12 -17.72 14.12
CA GLY A 187 -13.37 -18.04 13.43
C GLY A 187 -14.61 -17.36 14.01
N GLY A 188 -14.45 -16.30 14.80
CA GLY A 188 -15.56 -15.66 15.50
C GLY A 188 -15.82 -16.19 16.90
N GLU A 189 -15.08 -17.22 17.32
CA GLU A 189 -15.22 -17.83 18.64
C GLU A 189 -14.34 -17.10 19.67
N GLY A 190 -14.99 -16.50 20.68
CA GLY A 190 -14.33 -15.86 21.81
C GLY A 190 -14.55 -14.33 21.87
N PRO A 191 -13.89 -13.65 22.81
CA PRO A 191 -14.15 -12.23 23.09
C PRO A 191 -13.64 -11.29 21.97
N GLY A 192 -12.79 -11.79 21.08
CA GLY A 192 -12.11 -10.99 20.04
C GLY A 192 -10.83 -10.34 20.57
N LEU A 193 -10.32 -9.37 19.81
CA LEU A 193 -9.11 -8.62 20.15
C LEU A 193 -9.22 -7.16 19.70
N ILE A 194 -8.39 -6.30 20.28
CA ILE A 194 -8.13 -4.96 19.74
C ILE A 194 -6.85 -5.03 18.91
N ARG A 195 -6.95 -4.59 17.66
CA ARG A 195 -5.82 -4.45 16.76
C ARG A 195 -5.46 -3.00 16.65
N VAL A 196 -4.26 -2.65 17.09
CA VAL A 196 -3.72 -1.30 16.95
C VAL A 196 -2.74 -1.29 15.79
N ILE A 197 -2.93 -0.37 14.85
CA ILE A 197 -1.98 -0.11 13.76
C ILE A 197 -0.82 0.70 14.34
N GLY A 198 0.42 0.31 14.03
CA GLY A 198 1.59 1.03 14.50
C GLY A 198 2.81 0.83 13.61
N ALA A 199 3.93 1.40 14.00
CA ALA A 199 5.22 1.24 13.35
C ALA A 199 6.33 1.14 14.40
N THR A 200 7.18 0.12 14.30
CA THR A 200 8.34 -0.04 15.19
C THR A 200 9.41 -0.89 14.53
N LYS A 201 10.46 -1.24 15.28
CA LYS A 201 11.61 -2.01 14.80
C LYS A 201 11.16 -3.35 14.22
N THR A 202 11.62 -3.66 13.01
CA THR A 202 11.20 -4.84 12.25
C THR A 202 11.52 -6.15 12.98
N ARG A 203 12.72 -6.24 13.57
CA ARG A 203 13.22 -7.42 14.28
C ARG A 203 13.46 -7.12 15.75
N GLY A 204 12.92 -7.98 16.62
CA GLY A 204 12.99 -7.82 18.08
C GLY A 204 12.32 -6.52 18.55
N PRO A 205 11.05 -6.27 18.21
CA PRO A 205 10.33 -5.09 18.72
C PRO A 205 10.23 -5.14 20.25
N GLU A 206 10.04 -3.97 20.87
CA GLU A 206 9.82 -3.87 22.31
C GLU A 206 8.56 -4.63 22.72
N GLN A 207 8.61 -5.30 23.88
CA GLN A 207 7.41 -5.86 24.48
C GLN A 207 6.56 -4.73 25.07
N VAL A 208 5.26 -4.75 24.79
CA VAL A 208 4.33 -3.72 25.23
C VAL A 208 3.06 -4.35 25.79
N TRP A 209 2.31 -3.54 26.54
CA TRP A 209 1.02 -3.89 27.13
C TRP A 209 -0.04 -2.93 26.62
N CYS A 210 -1.26 -3.44 26.48
CA CYS A 210 -2.41 -2.62 26.15
C CYS A 210 -3.22 -2.36 27.41
N ARG A 211 -3.45 -1.09 27.74
CA ARG A 211 -4.43 -0.69 28.74
C ARG A 211 -5.76 -0.43 28.06
N LEU A 212 -6.73 -1.30 28.31
CA LEU A 212 -8.06 -1.27 27.74
C LEU A 212 -8.98 -0.48 28.68
N TRP A 213 -9.55 0.62 28.18
CA TRP A 213 -10.38 1.52 28.99
C TRP A 213 -11.86 1.29 28.71
N TYR A 214 -12.62 1.03 29.77
CA TYR A 214 -14.07 0.82 29.74
C TYR A 214 -14.78 1.99 30.42
N ASN A 215 -15.92 2.41 29.87
CA ASN A 215 -16.76 3.42 30.50
C ASN A 215 -17.73 2.71 31.45
N LEU A 216 -17.73 3.08 32.73
CA LEU A 216 -18.56 2.42 33.75
C LEU A 216 -19.98 3.02 33.85
N HIS A 217 -20.13 4.29 33.50
CA HIS A 217 -21.43 4.97 33.47
C HIS A 217 -21.61 5.69 32.13
N ALA A 218 -22.87 5.85 31.70
CA ALA A 218 -23.25 6.61 30.50
C ALA A 218 -22.77 8.07 30.54
N THR A 219 -22.47 8.61 31.74
CA THR A 219 -22.04 9.99 31.98
C THR A 219 -20.52 10.21 31.88
N GLY A 220 -19.73 9.20 31.50
CA GLY A 220 -18.34 9.36 31.04
C GLY A 220 -17.24 9.61 32.08
N ASN A 221 -17.59 9.85 33.35
CA ASN A 221 -16.60 10.27 34.36
C ASN A 221 -15.87 9.11 35.06
N ALA A 222 -16.47 7.91 35.11
CA ALA A 222 -15.84 6.73 35.71
C ALA A 222 -15.33 5.78 34.63
N THR A 223 -14.00 5.56 34.60
CA THR A 223 -13.35 4.63 33.66
C THR A 223 -12.66 3.50 34.41
N ALA A 224 -12.97 2.27 34.06
CA ALA A 224 -12.24 1.07 34.47
C ALA A 224 -11.14 0.75 33.46
N SER A 225 -10.09 0.06 33.91
CA SER A 225 -9.07 -0.49 33.02
C SER A 225 -8.84 -1.97 33.22
N ILE A 226 -8.48 -2.63 32.13
CA ILE A 226 -7.85 -3.94 32.15
C ILE A 226 -6.57 -3.85 31.32
N THR A 227 -5.45 -4.25 31.90
CA THR A 227 -4.18 -4.32 31.19
C THR A 227 -3.87 -5.74 30.73
N VAL A 228 -3.55 -5.89 29.44
CA VAL A 228 -3.19 -7.18 28.81
C VAL A 228 -1.82 -7.11 28.15
N SER A 229 -1.10 -8.23 28.11
CA SER A 229 0.13 -8.33 27.32
C SER A 229 -0.21 -8.28 25.83
N ALA A 230 0.54 -7.48 25.06
CA ALA A 230 0.31 -7.32 23.64
C ALA A 230 1.28 -8.15 22.81
N LYS A 231 0.79 -8.68 21.67
CA LYS A 231 1.64 -9.28 20.65
C LYS A 231 1.91 -8.29 19.53
N VAL A 232 3.17 -7.90 19.35
CA VAL A 232 3.58 -7.06 18.21
C VAL A 232 3.87 -7.96 17.01
N LYS A 233 3.00 -7.92 16.00
CA LYS A 233 3.16 -8.64 14.73
C LYS A 233 3.62 -7.66 13.64
N THR A 234 4.83 -7.85 13.14
CA THR A 234 5.34 -7.09 11.99
C THR A 234 4.56 -7.44 10.72
N ILE A 235 4.23 -6.42 9.92
CA ILE A 235 3.63 -6.62 8.58
C ILE A 235 4.68 -7.26 7.67
N ARG A 236 4.25 -8.23 6.85
CA ARG A 236 5.13 -9.08 6.05
C ARG A 236 5.86 -8.29 4.98
N GLU A 237 5.17 -7.34 4.34
CA GLU A 237 5.78 -6.42 3.38
C GLU A 237 6.58 -5.35 4.13
N ASN A 238 7.87 -5.60 4.32
CA ASN A 238 8.75 -4.72 5.09
C ASN A 238 10.16 -4.56 4.54
N TRP A 239 10.52 -5.36 3.52
CA TRP A 239 11.78 -5.22 2.80
C TRP A 239 13.04 -5.36 3.66
N ASN A 240 12.93 -6.00 4.83
CA ASN A 240 13.99 -6.06 5.84
C ASN A 240 14.54 -4.69 6.26
N LEU A 241 13.77 -3.61 6.09
CA LEU A 241 14.14 -2.29 6.58
C LEU A 241 14.20 -2.27 8.11
N LYS A 242 14.84 -1.25 8.67
CA LYS A 242 15.05 -1.10 10.13
C LYS A 242 13.73 -1.05 10.89
N TYR A 243 12.76 -0.31 10.37
CA TYR A 243 11.41 -0.20 10.90
C TYR A 243 10.39 -0.69 9.89
N SER A 244 9.23 -1.10 10.42
CA SER A 244 8.12 -1.60 9.63
C SER A 244 6.80 -1.27 10.30
N ALA A 245 5.74 -1.26 9.50
CA ALA A 245 4.39 -1.25 10.01
C ALA A 245 4.11 -2.55 10.79
N THR A 246 3.28 -2.45 11.83
CA THR A 246 2.99 -3.55 12.76
C THR A 246 1.53 -3.53 13.19
N PHE A 247 1.03 -4.70 13.56
CA PHE A 247 -0.15 -4.84 14.40
C PHE A 247 0.28 -5.05 15.84
N VAL A 248 -0.14 -4.16 16.75
CA VAL A 248 -0.11 -4.43 18.18
C VAL A 248 -1.44 -5.09 18.54
N ILE A 249 -1.39 -6.39 18.81
CA ILE A 249 -2.56 -7.23 19.05
C ILE A 249 -2.79 -7.31 20.56
N CYS A 250 -3.90 -6.74 21.02
CA CYS A 250 -4.34 -6.74 22.40
C CYS A 250 -5.51 -7.74 22.55
N PRO A 251 -5.28 -8.96 23.07
CA PRO A 251 -6.37 -9.92 23.28
C PRO A 251 -7.37 -9.40 24.30
N LEU A 252 -8.67 -9.58 24.05
CA LEU A 252 -9.69 -9.27 25.06
C LEU A 252 -9.82 -10.44 26.06
N PRO A 253 -10.05 -10.16 27.35
CA PRO A 253 -10.35 -11.19 28.35
C PRO A 253 -11.61 -11.98 28.00
N LYS A 254 -11.65 -13.26 28.40
CA LYS A 254 -12.79 -14.15 28.13
C LYS A 254 -14.06 -13.74 28.87
N THR A 255 -13.91 -13.20 30.07
CA THR A 255 -14.99 -12.68 30.90
C THR A 255 -14.96 -11.16 30.84
N PRO A 256 -16.09 -10.50 30.57
CA PRO A 256 -16.18 -9.04 30.65
C PRO A 256 -15.78 -8.54 32.05
N PRO A 257 -15.23 -7.33 32.18
CA PRO A 257 -15.04 -6.72 33.49
C PRO A 257 -16.38 -6.65 34.24
N GLU A 258 -16.37 -6.99 35.53
CA GLU A 258 -17.51 -6.87 36.45
C GLU A 258 -17.19 -5.82 37.51
N THR A 259 -18.05 -4.81 37.69
CA THR A 259 -17.96 -3.87 38.82
C THR A 259 -18.75 -4.41 40.02
N ALA A 260 -18.61 -3.74 41.18
CA ALA A 260 -19.44 -4.01 42.35
C ALA A 260 -20.95 -3.83 42.08
N GLU A 261 -21.32 -3.15 40.99
CA GLU A 261 -22.70 -2.88 40.57
C GLU A 261 -23.20 -3.88 39.51
N GLY A 262 -22.33 -4.80 39.04
CA GLY A 262 -22.65 -5.83 38.04
C GLY A 262 -21.72 -5.81 36.81
N PRO A 263 -22.04 -6.59 35.75
CA PRO A 263 -21.26 -6.62 34.51
C PRO A 263 -21.18 -5.25 33.85
N VAL A 264 -20.00 -4.88 33.35
CA VAL A 264 -19.82 -3.60 32.63
C VAL A 264 -20.69 -3.59 31.36
N PRO A 265 -21.53 -2.55 31.17
CA PRO A 265 -22.27 -2.36 29.93
C PRO A 265 -21.28 -2.22 28.76
N ASN A 266 -21.42 -3.07 27.74
CA ASN A 266 -20.50 -3.22 26.60
C ASN A 266 -19.16 -3.88 26.96
N ALA A 267 -19.05 -5.17 26.62
CA ALA A 267 -17.85 -5.99 26.82
C ALA A 267 -16.63 -5.55 25.96
N VAL A 268 -16.80 -4.56 25.07
CA VAL A 268 -15.72 -4.03 24.21
C VAL A 268 -15.25 -2.67 24.75
N PRO A 269 -13.95 -2.49 25.01
CA PRO A 269 -13.43 -1.24 25.54
C PRO A 269 -13.66 -0.06 24.58
N ASN A 270 -13.82 1.15 25.13
CA ASN A 270 -14.04 2.37 24.35
C ASN A 270 -12.74 2.90 23.75
N SER A 271 -11.62 2.74 24.45
CA SER A 271 -10.32 3.24 24.02
C SER A 271 -9.19 2.37 24.54
N VAL A 272 -8.01 2.49 23.92
CA VAL A 272 -6.80 1.78 24.31
C VAL A 272 -5.60 2.73 24.42
N SER A 273 -4.70 2.43 25.35
CA SER A 273 -3.35 2.98 25.40
C SER A 273 -2.33 1.86 25.30
N VAL A 274 -1.18 2.12 24.68
CA VAL A 274 -0.08 1.15 24.58
C VAL A 274 1.07 1.67 25.44
N VAL A 275 1.58 0.83 26.33
CA VAL A 275 2.66 1.18 27.26
C VAL A 275 3.77 0.14 27.20
N SER A 276 5.02 0.57 27.27
CA SER A 276 6.20 -0.30 27.36
C SER A 276 6.61 -0.61 28.80
N ARG A 277 6.00 0.05 29.78
CA ARG A 277 6.22 -0.20 31.22
C ARG A 277 4.91 -0.07 31.96
N LEU A 278 4.55 -1.10 32.72
CA LEU A 278 3.26 -1.15 33.44
C LEU A 278 3.06 0.02 34.41
N LYS A 279 4.11 0.55 35.04
CA LYS A 279 4.00 1.68 35.98
C LYS A 279 4.08 3.07 35.31
N ALA A 280 4.39 3.15 34.02
CA ALA A 280 4.44 4.44 33.33
C ALA A 280 3.01 4.95 33.07
N PRO A 281 2.72 6.24 33.28
CA PRO A 281 1.42 6.79 32.90
C PRO A 281 1.24 6.69 31.37
N PRO A 282 0.01 6.43 30.87
CA PRO A 282 -0.24 6.41 29.43
C PRO A 282 0.01 7.79 28.83
N ALA A 283 0.71 7.84 27.69
CA ALA A 283 0.99 9.10 26.99
C ALA A 283 -0.11 9.50 25.99
N HIS A 284 -1.03 8.58 25.68
CA HIS A 284 -2.03 8.76 24.63
C HIS A 284 -3.26 7.90 24.88
N ARG A 285 -4.36 8.22 24.20
CA ARG A 285 -5.64 7.49 24.27
C ARG A 285 -6.22 7.36 22.86
N ILE A 286 -6.32 6.13 22.35
CA ILE A 286 -6.81 5.84 21.00
C ILE A 286 -8.23 5.30 21.08
N LEU A 287 -9.17 5.89 20.34
CA LEU A 287 -10.54 5.41 20.19
C LEU A 287 -10.54 4.06 19.49
N ILE A 288 -11.28 3.09 20.04
CA ILE A 288 -11.47 1.79 19.41
C ILE A 288 -12.66 1.88 18.47
N GLN A 289 -12.39 1.68 17.18
CA GLN A 289 -13.39 1.65 16.12
C GLN A 289 -13.92 0.21 15.92
N ASN A 290 -14.93 0.05 15.05
CA ASN A 290 -15.53 -1.24 14.70
C ASN A 290 -16.23 -2.01 15.84
N ARG A 291 -16.53 -1.33 16.94
CA ARG A 291 -17.35 -1.89 18.02
C ARG A 291 -18.73 -2.23 17.48
N PRO A 292 -19.37 -3.33 17.92
CA PRO A 292 -20.66 -3.76 17.37
C PRO A 292 -21.74 -2.67 17.39
N SER A 293 -21.76 -1.83 18.43
CA SER A 293 -22.67 -0.69 18.58
C SER A 293 -22.50 0.41 17.53
N ASP A 294 -21.31 0.51 16.92
CA ASP A 294 -20.93 1.61 16.03
C ASP A 294 -20.96 1.19 14.56
N ARG A 295 -21.28 -0.08 14.27
CA ARG A 295 -21.30 -0.61 12.90
C ARG A 295 -22.58 -0.13 12.20
N PRO A 296 -22.51 0.38 10.97
CA PRO A 296 -23.70 0.78 10.23
C PRO A 296 -24.54 -0.44 9.87
N ASN A 297 -25.87 -0.24 9.77
CA ASN A 297 -26.80 -1.31 9.41
C ASN A 297 -26.69 -1.74 7.94
N LYS A 298 -26.18 -0.86 7.07
CA LYS A 298 -26.02 -1.08 5.64
C LYS A 298 -24.62 -0.68 5.22
N LYS A 299 -24.03 -1.48 4.34
CA LYS A 299 -22.75 -1.17 3.71
C LYS A 299 -22.96 -0.43 2.40
N GLU A 300 -22.08 0.52 2.13
CA GLU A 300 -21.96 1.15 0.83
C GLU A 300 -21.17 0.26 -0.14
N PRO A 301 -21.39 0.37 -1.46
CA PRO A 301 -20.91 -0.64 -2.39
C PRO A 301 -19.39 -0.65 -2.54
N LEU A 302 -18.74 0.51 -2.61
CA LEU A 302 -17.31 0.59 -2.93
C LEU A 302 -16.66 1.84 -2.32
N ALA A 303 -15.55 1.64 -1.62
CA ALA A 303 -14.59 2.69 -1.27
C ALA A 303 -13.24 2.48 -1.94
N VAL A 304 -12.42 3.54 -1.96
CA VAL A 304 -11.05 3.53 -2.48
C VAL A 304 -10.09 3.99 -1.39
N CYS A 305 -9.04 3.20 -1.18
CA CYS A 305 -7.93 3.51 -0.30
C CYS A 305 -6.71 3.89 -1.13
N VAL A 306 -6.17 5.07 -0.87
CA VAL A 306 -4.96 5.56 -1.55
C VAL A 306 -3.80 5.61 -0.58
N LYS A 307 -2.58 5.37 -1.09
CA LYS A 307 -1.34 5.55 -0.32
C LYS A 307 -1.18 6.99 0.22
N PRO A 308 -0.30 7.20 1.23
CA PRO A 308 0.02 8.54 1.71
C PRO A 308 0.43 9.51 0.59
N LEU A 309 -0.13 10.72 0.67
CA LEU A 309 0.23 11.85 -0.17
C LEU A 309 1.49 12.49 0.40
N HIS A 310 2.59 12.36 -0.32
CA HIS A 310 3.93 12.79 0.09
C HIS A 310 4.57 13.68 -0.98
N PHE A 311 5.74 14.27 -0.68
CA PHE A 311 6.48 15.21 -1.52
C PHE A 311 5.68 16.45 -1.98
N GLU A 312 5.00 17.12 -1.04
CA GLU A 312 4.21 18.34 -1.30
C GLU A 312 3.23 18.14 -2.48
N PHE A 313 2.49 17.03 -2.46
CA PHE A 313 1.64 16.64 -3.57
C PHE A 313 0.67 17.76 -3.95
N ASN A 314 0.72 18.22 -5.20
CA ASN A 314 -0.10 19.34 -5.67
C ASN A 314 -0.63 19.18 -7.11
N ARG A 315 -0.74 17.94 -7.61
CA ARG A 315 -1.23 17.63 -8.96
C ARG A 315 -2.77 17.69 -9.00
N VAL A 316 -3.33 18.90 -8.95
CA VAL A 316 -4.78 19.13 -8.79
C VAL A 316 -5.62 18.48 -9.89
N MET A 317 -5.19 18.61 -11.16
CA MET A 317 -5.93 18.02 -12.29
C MET A 317 -6.03 16.49 -12.16
N GLN A 318 -4.92 15.83 -11.83
CA GLN A 318 -4.89 14.39 -11.55
C GLN A 318 -5.80 14.02 -10.37
N LEU A 319 -5.79 14.81 -9.30
CA LEU A 319 -6.63 14.56 -8.12
C LEU A 319 -8.12 14.65 -8.45
N ILE A 320 -8.56 15.70 -9.17
CA ILE A 320 -9.96 15.88 -9.55
C ILE A 320 -10.39 14.75 -10.49
N GLU A 321 -9.60 14.44 -11.52
CA GLU A 321 -9.88 13.31 -12.42
C GLU A 321 -9.95 11.98 -11.67
N PHE A 322 -9.04 11.75 -10.72
CA PHE A 322 -9.03 10.55 -9.89
C PHE A 322 -10.35 10.40 -9.14
N VAL A 323 -10.77 11.43 -8.39
CA VAL A 323 -12.01 11.35 -7.62
C VAL A 323 -13.21 11.16 -8.55
N GLU A 324 -13.38 12.02 -9.56
CA GLU A 324 -14.55 11.99 -10.45
C GLU A 324 -14.67 10.68 -11.23
N LEU A 325 -13.56 10.11 -11.74
CA LEU A 325 -13.61 8.83 -12.43
C LEU A 325 -13.95 7.68 -11.48
N HIS A 326 -13.46 7.69 -10.24
CA HIS A 326 -13.86 6.67 -9.27
C HIS A 326 -15.33 6.75 -8.87
N LEU A 327 -15.91 7.95 -8.83
CA LEU A 327 -17.36 8.12 -8.65
C LEU A 327 -18.15 7.51 -9.82
N LEU A 328 -17.72 7.74 -11.06
CA LEU A 328 -18.32 7.12 -12.25
C LEU A 328 -18.17 5.59 -12.25
N LEU A 329 -17.07 5.08 -11.69
CA LEU A 329 -16.83 3.64 -11.51
C LEU A 329 -17.64 3.04 -10.33
N GLY A 330 -18.43 3.85 -9.62
CA GLY A 330 -19.35 3.42 -8.57
C GLY A 330 -18.76 3.45 -7.16
N ALA A 331 -17.62 4.11 -6.94
CA ALA A 331 -17.13 4.40 -5.60
C ALA A 331 -17.99 5.51 -4.96
N THR A 332 -18.19 5.42 -3.65
CA THR A 332 -18.91 6.45 -2.87
C THR A 332 -18.00 7.19 -1.91
N HIS A 333 -16.80 6.66 -1.65
CA HIS A 333 -15.85 7.22 -0.70
C HIS A 333 -14.40 6.97 -1.11
N VAL A 334 -13.53 7.95 -0.86
CA VAL A 334 -12.07 7.86 -1.01
C VAL A 334 -11.39 8.25 0.30
N THR A 335 -10.56 7.38 0.83
CA THR A 335 -9.70 7.69 1.99
C THR A 335 -8.30 8.05 1.51
N LEU A 336 -7.83 9.23 1.92
CA LEU A 336 -6.51 9.78 1.65
C LEU A 336 -5.75 9.98 2.97
N TYR A 337 -4.42 10.02 2.90
CA TYR A 337 -3.54 10.25 4.05
C TYR A 337 -2.60 11.42 3.77
N ASN A 338 -2.60 12.43 4.63
CA ASN A 338 -1.81 13.65 4.48
C ASN A 338 -0.47 13.55 5.21
N ASP A 339 0.58 13.17 4.49
CA ASP A 339 1.97 13.28 4.95
C ASP A 339 2.52 14.68 4.64
N THR A 340 2.57 15.04 3.35
CA THR A 340 2.87 16.41 2.89
C THR A 340 2.01 16.74 1.66
N LEU A 341 1.29 17.86 1.70
CA LEU A 341 0.27 18.21 0.71
C LEU A 341 0.35 19.70 0.35
N GLY A 342 0.36 19.99 -0.95
CA GLY A 342 0.35 21.36 -1.47
C GLY A 342 -0.97 22.10 -1.19
N GLN A 343 -0.91 23.43 -1.25
CA GLN A 343 -2.01 24.32 -0.84
C GLN A 343 -3.27 24.10 -1.68
N GLU A 344 -3.13 24.02 -3.00
CA GLU A 344 -4.22 23.93 -3.97
C GLU A 344 -4.89 22.55 -3.87
N ALA A 345 -4.11 21.47 -3.85
CA ALA A 345 -4.65 20.12 -3.63
C ALA A 345 -5.35 20.01 -2.27
N GLY A 346 -4.79 20.60 -1.21
CA GLY A 346 -5.46 20.67 0.10
C GLY A 346 -6.78 21.42 0.07
N CYS A 347 -6.89 22.51 -0.72
CA CYS A 347 -8.14 23.22 -0.90
C CYS A 347 -9.19 22.39 -1.64
N VAL A 348 -8.79 21.71 -2.72
CA VAL A 348 -9.69 20.82 -3.48
C VAL A 348 -10.18 19.65 -2.64
N ILE A 349 -9.31 19.01 -1.86
CA ILE A 349 -9.70 17.92 -0.97
C ILE A 349 -10.75 18.38 0.05
N ARG A 350 -10.56 19.55 0.68
CA ARG A 350 -11.55 20.11 1.63
C ARG A 350 -12.91 20.34 1.00
N ASP A 351 -12.96 20.68 -0.29
CA ASP A 351 -14.23 20.79 -1.00
C ASP A 351 -14.93 19.43 -1.13
N TYR A 352 -14.19 18.38 -1.51
CA TYR A 352 -14.72 17.01 -1.56
C TYR A 352 -15.09 16.44 -0.19
N GLU A 353 -14.38 16.80 0.89
CA GLU A 353 -14.73 16.43 2.26
C GLU A 353 -16.09 17.01 2.71
N SER A 354 -16.51 18.13 2.10
CA SER A 354 -17.79 18.79 2.41
C SER A 354 -18.99 18.27 1.60
N ARG A 355 -18.75 17.30 0.70
CA ARG A 355 -19.76 16.73 -0.21
C ARG A 355 -19.93 15.25 0.07
N SER A 356 -21.06 14.69 -0.32
CA SER A 356 -21.37 13.25 -0.21
C SER A 356 -21.98 12.73 -1.51
N ALA A 357 -21.79 11.45 -1.78
CA ALA A 357 -22.49 10.80 -2.90
C ALA A 357 -24.00 10.74 -2.60
N PRO A 358 -24.88 10.76 -3.62
CA PRO A 358 -26.32 10.65 -3.40
C PRO A 358 -26.68 9.39 -2.60
N GLY A 359 -27.30 9.59 -1.42
CA GLY A 359 -27.69 8.50 -0.52
C GLY A 359 -26.54 7.82 0.23
N SER A 360 -25.36 8.44 0.26
CA SER A 360 -24.23 8.05 1.11
C SER A 360 -24.23 8.82 2.43
N ASP A 361 -23.88 8.13 3.51
CA ASP A 361 -23.71 8.74 4.84
C ASP A 361 -22.27 9.24 5.05
N TYR A 362 -21.38 9.01 4.09
CA TYR A 362 -19.97 9.38 4.16
C TYR A 362 -19.65 10.57 3.24
N PRO A 363 -18.62 11.36 3.56
CA PRO A 363 -18.12 12.36 2.62
C PRO A 363 -17.50 11.68 1.39
N LEU A 364 -17.40 12.35 0.25
CA LEU A 364 -16.76 11.80 -0.95
C LEU A 364 -15.28 11.48 -0.71
N VAL A 365 -14.61 12.32 0.10
CA VAL A 365 -13.22 12.14 0.51
C VAL A 365 -13.12 12.26 2.03
N THR A 366 -12.20 11.52 2.65
CA THR A 366 -11.71 11.80 4.00
C THR A 366 -10.19 11.88 3.96
N LEU A 367 -9.63 13.00 4.43
CA LEU A 367 -8.20 13.20 4.56
C LEU A 367 -7.75 12.94 6.00
N LEU A 368 -7.05 11.83 6.21
CA LEU A 368 -6.52 11.47 7.51
C LEU A 368 -5.15 12.12 7.75
N PRO A 369 -4.85 12.61 8.95
CA PRO A 369 -3.52 13.11 9.27
C PRO A 369 -2.52 11.95 9.22
N TRP A 370 -1.40 12.14 8.53
CA TRP A 370 -0.33 11.15 8.44
C TRP A 370 1.06 11.70 8.79
N HIS A 371 1.11 13.00 9.07
CA HIS A 371 2.27 13.70 9.59
C HIS A 371 2.68 13.18 10.99
N HIS A 372 3.87 13.56 11.45
CA HIS A 372 4.47 13.18 12.75
C HIS A 372 4.93 11.73 12.92
N LEU A 373 4.89 10.90 11.88
CA LEU A 373 5.68 9.67 11.88
C LEU A 373 7.16 10.03 11.76
N ASP A 374 7.86 10.13 12.88
CA ASP A 374 9.31 10.38 12.90
C ASP A 374 10.08 9.10 12.52
N MET A 375 9.88 8.62 11.29
CA MET A 375 10.65 7.59 10.60
C MET A 375 10.86 8.07 9.17
N ILE A 376 11.57 9.19 9.05
CA ILE A 376 11.54 10.05 7.85
C ILE A 376 12.27 9.41 6.65
N SER A 377 13.30 8.61 6.90
CA SER A 377 14.09 8.04 5.81
C SER A 377 13.39 6.84 5.16
N GLN A 378 13.31 6.85 3.83
CA GLN A 378 12.89 5.70 3.01
C GLN A 378 13.80 4.47 3.19
N LEU A 379 15.02 4.65 3.71
CA LEU A 379 15.95 3.58 4.08
C LEU A 379 15.63 2.99 5.46
N GLU A 380 14.84 3.69 6.25
CA GLU A 380 14.41 3.26 7.58
C GLU A 380 13.02 2.63 7.57
N ILE A 381 12.07 3.18 6.80
CA ILE A 381 10.72 2.63 6.57
C ILE A 381 10.27 2.92 5.13
N ARG A 382 9.52 2.01 4.51
CA ARG A 382 9.06 2.18 3.13
C ARG A 382 7.89 3.17 3.04
N THR A 383 8.01 4.11 2.11
CA THR A 383 6.96 5.02 1.63
C THR A 383 6.15 5.62 2.78
N GLU A 384 6.83 6.29 3.72
CA GLU A 384 6.18 7.08 4.78
C GLU A 384 5.25 6.20 5.64
N GLY A 385 5.56 4.90 5.77
CA GLY A 385 4.71 3.96 6.49
C GLY A 385 3.49 3.46 5.70
N LEU A 386 3.56 3.44 4.36
CA LEU A 386 2.52 2.96 3.43
C LEU A 386 1.74 1.74 3.94
N PHE A 387 2.44 0.72 4.41
CA PHE A 387 1.80 -0.53 4.86
C PHE A 387 0.93 -0.35 6.11
N ALA A 388 1.24 0.64 6.96
CA ALA A 388 0.34 1.03 8.05
C ALA A 388 -0.91 1.71 7.50
N ALA A 389 -0.79 2.59 6.50
CA ALA A 389 -1.94 3.27 5.89
C ALA A 389 -2.89 2.30 5.19
N LEU A 390 -2.36 1.35 4.41
CA LEU A 390 -3.17 0.33 3.75
C LEU A 390 -3.98 -0.50 4.75
N ASN A 391 -3.36 -0.87 5.87
CA ASN A 391 -4.04 -1.65 6.91
C ASN A 391 -4.97 -0.79 7.78
N ASP A 392 -4.66 0.48 8.06
CA ASP A 392 -5.61 1.42 8.67
C ASP A 392 -6.87 1.53 7.81
N CYS A 393 -6.73 1.79 6.52
CA CYS A 393 -7.85 1.95 5.60
C CYS A 393 -8.70 0.67 5.51
N LEU A 394 -8.05 -0.50 5.40
CA LEU A 394 -8.72 -1.80 5.41
C LEU A 394 -9.65 -1.95 6.62
N TYR A 395 -9.13 -1.67 7.81
CA TYR A 395 -9.89 -1.84 9.04
C TYR A 395 -10.93 -0.73 9.25
N ARG A 396 -10.63 0.50 8.83
CA ARG A 396 -11.56 1.65 8.86
C ARG A 396 -12.80 1.42 8.01
N SER A 397 -12.61 0.88 6.80
CA SER A 397 -13.70 0.63 5.86
C SER A 397 -14.48 -0.67 6.13
N MET A 398 -14.03 -1.49 7.09
CA MET A 398 -14.40 -2.91 7.18
C MET A 398 -15.89 -3.21 7.28
N TYR A 399 -16.59 -2.43 8.11
CA TYR A 399 -18.02 -2.58 8.33
C TYR A 399 -18.83 -1.52 7.60
N GLN A 400 -18.18 -0.58 6.91
CA GLN A 400 -18.81 0.54 6.21
C GLN A 400 -19.04 0.24 4.73
N PHE A 401 -18.14 -0.53 4.09
CA PHE A 401 -18.17 -0.81 2.66
C PHE A 401 -18.15 -2.31 2.35
N GLU A 402 -18.87 -2.70 1.29
CA GLU A 402 -18.87 -4.09 0.80
C GLU A 402 -17.53 -4.43 0.13
N TYR A 403 -17.01 -3.49 -0.67
CA TYR A 403 -15.73 -3.61 -1.36
C TYR A 403 -14.85 -2.40 -1.11
N VAL A 404 -13.53 -2.64 -1.11
CA VAL A 404 -12.50 -1.60 -1.00
C VAL A 404 -11.44 -1.86 -2.05
N ALA A 405 -11.16 -0.85 -2.89
CA ALA A 405 -10.07 -0.86 -3.85
C ALA A 405 -8.80 -0.24 -3.22
N PHE A 406 -7.65 -0.86 -3.41
CA PHE A 406 -6.35 -0.29 -3.01
C PHE A 406 -5.61 0.17 -4.25
N LEU A 407 -5.43 1.48 -4.43
CA LEU A 407 -4.96 2.10 -5.66
C LEU A 407 -3.98 3.26 -5.39
N ASP A 408 -3.16 3.59 -6.37
CA ASP A 408 -2.39 4.83 -6.41
C ASP A 408 -3.13 5.89 -7.27
N LEU A 409 -2.78 7.18 -7.14
CA LEU A 409 -3.46 8.28 -7.86
C LEU A 409 -3.27 8.26 -9.40
N ASP A 410 -2.33 7.46 -9.87
CA ASP A 410 -2.04 7.21 -11.29
C ASP A 410 -2.63 5.88 -11.79
N GLU A 411 -3.48 5.23 -11.00
CA GLU A 411 -3.99 3.89 -11.27
C GLU A 411 -5.52 3.81 -11.25
N TYR A 412 -6.08 3.11 -12.25
CA TYR A 412 -7.52 2.98 -12.44
C TYR A 412 -7.88 1.55 -12.85
N ILE A 413 -8.78 0.89 -12.11
CA ILE A 413 -9.32 -0.40 -12.53
C ILE A 413 -10.47 -0.13 -13.49
N ILE A 414 -10.27 -0.45 -14.78
CA ILE A 414 -11.23 -0.16 -15.85
C ILE A 414 -11.93 -1.46 -16.30
N PRO A 415 -13.25 -1.60 -16.07
CA PRO A 415 -14.01 -2.72 -16.61
C PRO A 415 -14.10 -2.67 -18.14
N ARG A 416 -14.04 -3.84 -18.79
CA ARG A 416 -14.14 -3.95 -20.25
C ARG A 416 -15.57 -3.91 -20.76
N HIS A 417 -16.53 -4.42 -19.99
CA HIS A 417 -17.91 -4.62 -20.45
C HIS A 417 -18.99 -4.04 -19.53
N ASN A 418 -18.63 -3.61 -18.32
CA ASN A 418 -19.53 -3.03 -17.33
C ASN A 418 -19.26 -1.54 -17.15
N ASP A 419 -20.23 -0.81 -16.63
CA ASP A 419 -20.06 0.62 -16.40
C ASP A 419 -19.43 0.87 -15.04
N THR A 420 -19.73 0.04 -14.03
CA THR A 420 -19.20 0.20 -12.68
C THR A 420 -18.43 -1.02 -12.17
N ILE A 421 -17.55 -0.80 -11.18
CA ILE A 421 -16.83 -1.87 -10.47
C ILE A 421 -17.81 -2.81 -9.73
N PRO A 422 -18.82 -2.32 -8.99
CA PRO A 422 -19.81 -3.22 -8.38
C PRO A 422 -20.57 -4.07 -9.41
N GLU A 423 -20.85 -3.55 -10.61
CA GLU A 423 -21.42 -4.33 -11.71
C GLU A 423 -20.48 -5.42 -12.22
N LEU A 424 -19.20 -5.09 -12.40
CA LEU A 424 -18.17 -6.06 -12.77
C LEU A 424 -18.12 -7.21 -11.77
N ILE A 425 -18.09 -6.91 -10.47
CA ILE A 425 -18.03 -7.94 -9.42
C ILE A 425 -19.29 -8.81 -9.43
N ARG A 426 -20.48 -8.21 -9.57
CA ARG A 426 -21.75 -8.96 -9.73
C ARG A 426 -21.74 -9.84 -10.98
N TRP A 427 -21.20 -9.35 -12.08
CA TRP A 427 -21.07 -10.10 -13.33
C TRP A 427 -20.10 -11.29 -13.18
N LEU A 428 -18.96 -11.09 -12.52
CA LEU A 428 -18.01 -12.17 -12.20
C LEU A 428 -18.67 -13.26 -11.36
N GLY A 429 -19.46 -12.89 -10.34
CA GLY A 429 -20.19 -13.82 -9.47
C GLY A 429 -21.23 -14.69 -10.18
N LYS A 430 -21.69 -14.30 -11.38
CA LYS A 430 -22.58 -15.12 -12.23
C LYS A 430 -21.82 -16.15 -13.07
N ARG A 431 -20.51 -15.98 -13.25
CA ARG A 431 -19.68 -16.79 -14.16
C ARG A 431 -18.74 -17.75 -13.43
N VAL A 432 -18.27 -17.34 -12.26
CA VAL A 432 -17.37 -18.13 -11.40
C VAL A 432 -17.87 -18.11 -9.97
N SER A 433 -17.60 -19.18 -9.22
CA SER A 433 -17.92 -19.22 -7.80
C SER A 433 -17.10 -18.19 -7.04
N THR A 434 -17.76 -17.21 -6.41
CA THR A 434 -17.12 -16.16 -5.62
C THR A 434 -17.34 -16.31 -4.11
N LYS A 435 -17.83 -17.48 -3.65
CA LYS A 435 -18.16 -17.72 -2.24
C LYS A 435 -16.95 -17.55 -1.31
N SER A 436 -15.79 -18.06 -1.73
CA SER A 436 -14.51 -17.93 -1.01
C SER A 436 -13.67 -16.74 -1.48
N THR A 437 -14.18 -15.88 -2.36
CA THR A 437 -13.40 -14.76 -2.87
C THR A 437 -13.31 -13.65 -1.82
N GLY A 438 -12.11 -13.45 -1.29
CA GLY A 438 -11.75 -12.34 -0.42
C GLY A 438 -11.22 -11.13 -1.20
N SER A 439 -10.56 -11.36 -2.33
CA SER A 439 -10.06 -10.28 -3.20
C SER A 439 -10.11 -10.61 -4.68
N TYR A 440 -10.14 -9.57 -5.51
CA TYR A 440 -10.13 -9.58 -6.96
C TYR A 440 -8.84 -8.90 -7.41
N SER A 441 -7.91 -9.64 -8.03
CA SER A 441 -6.64 -9.11 -8.51
C SER A 441 -6.74 -8.75 -9.98
N PHE A 442 -6.21 -7.58 -10.35
CA PHE A 442 -6.23 -7.05 -11.72
C PHE A 442 -4.82 -6.94 -12.27
N GLN A 443 -4.61 -7.44 -13.49
CA GLN A 443 -3.31 -7.34 -14.15
C GLN A 443 -3.00 -5.89 -14.54
N ASN A 444 -1.74 -5.50 -14.37
CA ASN A 444 -1.28 -4.16 -14.70
C ASN A 444 -0.98 -3.97 -16.19
N ALA A 445 -1.46 -2.86 -16.73
CA ALA A 445 -1.09 -2.30 -18.01
C ALA A 445 -0.44 -0.92 -17.81
N PHE A 446 0.81 -0.78 -18.22
CA PHE A 446 1.47 0.52 -18.24
C PHE A 446 1.02 1.36 -19.44
N PHE A 447 0.58 2.58 -19.15
CA PHE A 447 0.31 3.67 -20.08
C PHE A 447 1.40 4.73 -19.89
N TYR A 448 2.52 4.58 -20.62
CA TYR A 448 3.65 5.47 -20.40
C TYR A 448 3.39 6.89 -20.91
N LEU A 449 3.71 7.88 -20.07
CA LEU A 449 3.46 9.30 -20.41
C LEU A 449 4.33 9.80 -21.57
N GLN A 450 5.42 9.11 -21.85
CA GLN A 450 6.31 9.38 -22.97
C GLN A 450 5.72 8.99 -24.34
N TRP A 451 4.70 8.12 -24.38
CA TRP A 451 3.98 7.90 -25.63
C TRP A 451 3.19 9.13 -26.03
N GLY A 452 3.06 9.36 -27.34
CA GLY A 452 2.28 10.46 -27.89
C GLY A 452 0.82 10.42 -27.44
N ASP A 453 0.24 11.60 -27.29
CA ASP A 453 -1.16 11.78 -26.94
C ASP A 453 -2.09 11.22 -28.02
N ASP A 454 -3.30 10.83 -27.63
CA ASP A 454 -4.32 10.38 -28.58
C ASP A 454 -4.67 11.51 -29.55
N PRO A 455 -4.77 11.24 -30.87
CA PRO A 455 -5.15 12.27 -31.84
C PRO A 455 -6.46 12.99 -31.54
N SER A 456 -7.42 12.36 -30.85
CA SER A 456 -8.70 13.02 -30.50
C SER A 456 -8.56 14.12 -29.47
N VAL A 457 -7.42 14.24 -28.77
CA VAL A 457 -7.16 15.37 -27.85
C VAL A 457 -7.26 16.72 -28.58
N LYS A 458 -6.90 16.76 -29.87
CA LYS A 458 -7.04 17.96 -30.73
C LYS A 458 -8.49 18.34 -31.03
N GLN A 459 -9.43 17.44 -30.76
CA GLN A 459 -10.87 17.64 -30.94
C GLN A 459 -11.58 17.98 -29.62
N SER A 460 -10.84 18.04 -28.51
CA SER A 460 -11.39 18.40 -27.20
C SER A 460 -12.02 19.78 -27.24
N GLN A 461 -13.16 19.94 -26.58
CA GLN A 461 -13.90 21.20 -26.58
C GLN A 461 -13.31 22.20 -25.59
N THR A 462 -12.67 21.71 -24.53
CA THR A 462 -12.09 22.55 -23.48
C THR A 462 -10.73 22.04 -23.01
N ALA A 463 -9.98 22.91 -22.33
CA ALA A 463 -8.67 22.58 -21.79
C ALA A 463 -8.74 21.48 -20.72
N GLU A 464 -9.80 21.43 -19.91
CA GLU A 464 -10.01 20.39 -18.89
C GLU A 464 -10.15 19.01 -19.53
N GLU A 465 -10.92 18.91 -20.61
CA GLU A 465 -11.09 17.66 -21.36
C GLU A 465 -9.76 17.21 -21.98
N ALA A 466 -9.02 18.14 -22.59
CA ALA A 466 -7.71 17.87 -23.17
C ALA A 466 -6.68 17.44 -22.10
N ALA A 467 -6.83 17.88 -20.86
CA ALA A 467 -5.92 17.57 -19.76
C ALA A 467 -6.14 16.19 -19.12
N LEU A 468 -7.31 15.57 -19.32
CA LEU A 468 -7.65 14.26 -18.73
C LEU A 468 -6.68 13.17 -19.18
N ILE A 469 -5.89 12.64 -18.25
CA ILE A 469 -4.85 11.66 -18.56
C ILE A 469 -5.44 10.37 -19.13
N THR A 470 -6.61 9.97 -18.63
CA THR A 470 -7.30 8.76 -19.06
C THR A 470 -7.90 8.86 -20.46
N LEU A 471 -8.13 10.08 -20.96
CA LEU A 471 -8.56 10.33 -22.33
C LEU A 471 -7.38 10.68 -23.24
N ARG A 472 -6.33 11.29 -22.69
CA ARG A 472 -5.16 11.74 -23.44
C ARG A 472 -4.15 10.64 -23.71
N LYS A 473 -3.89 9.76 -22.75
CA LYS A 473 -2.87 8.70 -22.85
C LYS A 473 -3.52 7.34 -23.09
N THR A 474 -3.87 7.04 -24.33
CA THR A 474 -4.59 5.79 -24.68
C THR A 474 -3.69 4.64 -25.10
N ARG A 475 -2.38 4.87 -25.22
CA ARG A 475 -1.43 3.83 -25.61
C ARG A 475 -0.90 3.11 -24.37
N ARG A 476 -0.96 1.77 -24.39
CA ARG A 476 -0.40 0.92 -23.35
C ARG A 476 0.54 -0.14 -23.89
N LYS A 477 1.36 -0.70 -22.99
CA LYS A 477 2.16 -1.90 -23.27
C LYS A 477 1.23 -3.06 -23.61
N THR A 478 1.56 -3.84 -24.64
CA THR A 478 0.74 -4.98 -25.07
C THR A 478 0.72 -6.08 -24.02
N LYS A 479 1.91 -6.44 -23.50
CA LYS A 479 2.06 -7.47 -22.47
C LYS A 479 1.70 -6.91 -21.11
N LEU A 480 0.70 -7.53 -20.48
CA LEU A 480 0.28 -7.23 -19.11
C LEU A 480 1.24 -7.87 -18.10
N HIS A 481 1.37 -7.24 -16.93
CA HIS A 481 2.11 -7.87 -15.83
C HIS A 481 1.30 -9.04 -15.24
N PRO A 482 1.96 -10.13 -14.82
CA PRO A 482 1.29 -11.22 -14.12
C PRO A 482 0.60 -10.73 -12.84
N HIS A 483 -0.43 -11.46 -12.39
CA HIS A 483 -1.02 -11.20 -11.09
C HIS A 483 0.03 -11.22 -9.98
N LYS A 484 -0.19 -10.39 -8.95
CA LYS A 484 0.73 -10.11 -7.83
C LYS A 484 1.99 -9.32 -8.19
N GLN A 485 2.29 -9.11 -9.48
CA GLN A 485 3.37 -8.25 -9.93
C GLN A 485 2.77 -6.94 -10.44
N ARG A 486 3.04 -5.82 -9.77
CA ARG A 486 2.46 -4.50 -10.08
C ARG A 486 0.93 -4.45 -10.12
N SER A 487 0.25 -5.53 -9.71
CA SER A 487 -1.21 -5.61 -9.69
C SER A 487 -1.77 -4.68 -8.62
N LYS A 488 -3.04 -4.35 -8.75
CA LYS A 488 -3.84 -3.82 -7.64
C LYS A 488 -5.09 -4.68 -7.50
N TYR A 489 -5.82 -4.47 -6.42
CA TYR A 489 -6.92 -5.34 -6.07
C TYR A 489 -8.07 -4.60 -5.41
N ILE A 490 -9.23 -5.23 -5.52
CA ILE A 490 -10.43 -4.91 -4.76
C ILE A 490 -10.67 -6.05 -3.79
N CYS A 491 -11.00 -5.77 -2.55
CA CYS A 491 -11.27 -6.81 -1.56
C CYS A 491 -12.58 -6.60 -0.82
N LYS A 492 -13.09 -7.68 -0.23
CA LYS A 492 -14.07 -7.63 0.86
C LYS A 492 -13.30 -7.47 2.16
N PRO A 493 -13.34 -6.31 2.83
CA PRO A 493 -12.45 -6.05 3.97
C PRO A 493 -12.55 -7.08 5.09
N GLU A 494 -13.76 -7.58 5.36
CA GLU A 494 -14.01 -8.61 6.38
C GLU A 494 -13.29 -9.93 6.12
N HIS A 495 -12.91 -10.22 4.88
CA HIS A 495 -12.19 -11.43 4.51
C HIS A 495 -10.67 -11.26 4.59
N ILE A 496 -10.17 -10.06 4.94
CA ILE A 496 -8.74 -9.72 4.91
C ILE A 496 -8.24 -9.44 6.33
N VAL A 497 -7.06 -9.96 6.64
CA VAL A 497 -6.33 -9.69 7.91
C VAL A 497 -5.15 -8.76 7.66
N GLU A 498 -4.47 -8.88 6.52
CA GLU A 498 -3.30 -8.07 6.20
C GLU A 498 -3.28 -7.69 4.71
N ALA A 499 -3.45 -6.39 4.44
CA ALA A 499 -3.33 -5.79 3.12
C ALA A 499 -1.85 -5.56 2.75
N GLY A 500 -1.50 -5.79 1.49
CA GLY A 500 -0.22 -5.42 0.88
C GLY A 500 -0.41 -4.43 -0.26
N ASN A 501 0.70 -3.96 -0.85
CA ASN A 501 0.66 -2.95 -1.92
C ASN A 501 0.06 -3.51 -3.22
N HIS A 502 0.47 -4.71 -3.61
CA HIS A 502 0.05 -5.33 -4.88
C HIS A 502 -0.93 -6.50 -4.73
N PHE A 503 -0.99 -7.10 -3.54
CA PHE A 503 -1.84 -8.24 -3.23
C PHE A 503 -2.11 -8.30 -1.73
N VAL A 504 -3.05 -9.17 -1.33
CA VAL A 504 -3.35 -9.46 0.08
C VAL A 504 -2.34 -10.46 0.64
N TRP A 505 -1.74 -10.13 1.78
CA TRP A 505 -0.77 -11.00 2.47
C TRP A 505 -1.42 -12.05 3.36
N GLU A 506 -2.55 -11.72 3.98
CA GLU A 506 -3.24 -12.62 4.88
C GLU A 506 -4.76 -12.47 4.76
N PHE A 507 -5.42 -13.59 4.49
CA PHE A 507 -6.87 -13.71 4.45
C PHE A 507 -7.40 -14.28 5.76
N ALA A 508 -8.65 -13.97 6.08
CA ALA A 508 -9.42 -14.75 7.02
C ALA A 508 -9.56 -16.20 6.51
N PRO A 509 -9.68 -17.20 7.40
CA PRO A 509 -9.78 -18.61 7.00
C PRO A 509 -10.89 -18.86 5.96
N GLY A 510 -10.60 -19.67 4.95
CA GLY A 510 -11.56 -20.03 3.90
C GLY A 510 -11.66 -19.05 2.72
N HIS A 511 -10.88 -17.97 2.74
CA HIS A 511 -10.89 -16.97 1.67
C HIS A 511 -9.58 -16.89 0.88
N GLY A 512 -9.66 -16.38 -0.36
CA GLY A 512 -8.50 -16.16 -1.21
C GLY A 512 -8.74 -15.16 -2.35
N THR A 513 -7.76 -15.08 -3.26
CA THR A 513 -7.81 -14.19 -4.43
C THR A 513 -8.46 -14.86 -5.63
N LEU A 514 -9.37 -14.15 -6.29
CA LEU A 514 -9.76 -14.41 -7.67
C LEU A 514 -8.88 -13.56 -8.60
N ASN A 515 -8.16 -14.21 -9.50
CA ASN A 515 -7.46 -13.53 -10.58
C ASN A 515 -8.46 -13.15 -11.67
N VAL A 516 -8.70 -11.85 -11.84
CA VAL A 516 -9.67 -11.35 -12.82
C VAL A 516 -9.06 -11.45 -14.22
N PRO A 517 -9.75 -12.11 -15.18
CA PRO A 517 -9.29 -12.16 -16.57
C PRO A 517 -9.18 -10.75 -17.18
N ALA A 518 -8.16 -10.52 -17.99
CA ALA A 518 -7.91 -9.21 -18.62
C ALA A 518 -9.02 -8.77 -19.58
N GLU A 519 -9.79 -9.74 -20.10
CA GLU A 519 -10.98 -9.53 -20.91
C GLU A 519 -12.15 -8.97 -20.09
N ALA A 520 -12.15 -9.12 -18.77
CA ALA A 520 -13.17 -8.57 -17.89
C ALA A 520 -12.79 -7.17 -17.38
N ALA A 521 -11.55 -7.00 -16.93
CA ALA A 521 -11.00 -5.71 -16.48
C ALA A 521 -9.47 -5.76 -16.38
N ILE A 522 -8.83 -4.60 -16.50
CA ILE A 522 -7.40 -4.43 -16.24
C ILE A 522 -7.15 -3.18 -15.40
N LEU A 523 -5.98 -3.13 -14.77
CA LEU A 523 -5.46 -1.93 -14.13
C LEU A 523 -4.74 -1.07 -15.17
N HIS A 524 -5.22 0.16 -15.37
CA HIS A 524 -4.54 1.19 -16.13
C HIS A 524 -3.60 1.95 -15.19
N HIS A 525 -2.30 1.93 -15.46
CA HIS A 525 -1.29 2.61 -14.66
C HIS A 525 -0.55 3.64 -15.52
N TYR A 526 -0.79 4.93 -15.27
CA TYR A 526 -0.29 6.05 -16.06
C TYR A 526 0.99 6.64 -15.47
N ARG A 527 2.16 6.21 -15.96
CA ARG A 527 3.44 6.56 -15.33
C ARG A 527 4.54 6.86 -16.32
N VAL A 528 5.60 7.54 -15.86
CA VAL A 528 6.84 7.65 -16.64
C VAL A 528 7.59 6.30 -16.69
N CYS A 529 8.44 6.08 -17.71
CA CYS A 529 9.32 4.90 -17.77
C CYS A 529 10.02 4.60 -16.43
N GLU A 530 9.98 3.34 -15.97
CA GLU A 530 10.39 2.94 -14.62
C GLU A 530 11.88 3.12 -14.30
N PHE A 531 12.74 3.23 -15.31
CA PHE A 531 14.20 3.35 -15.13
C PHE A 531 14.75 4.69 -15.63
N GLY A 532 13.87 5.68 -15.84
CA GLY A 532 14.21 6.89 -16.57
C GLY A 532 14.44 6.64 -18.07
N GLY A 533 14.64 7.73 -18.82
CA GLY A 533 14.76 7.67 -20.28
C GLY A 533 13.48 7.24 -21.00
N ASP A 534 13.64 6.75 -22.24
CA ASP A 534 12.56 6.45 -23.19
C ASP A 534 12.59 4.99 -23.71
N ASP A 535 13.36 4.10 -23.08
CA ASP A 535 13.46 2.72 -23.56
C ASP A 535 12.14 1.95 -23.41
N CYS A 536 11.33 2.30 -22.40
CA CYS A 536 10.06 1.64 -22.16
C CYS A 536 9.08 1.82 -23.34
N VAL A 537 9.15 2.95 -24.06
CA VAL A 537 8.25 3.25 -25.18
C VAL A 537 8.65 2.59 -26.50
N LYS A 538 9.84 1.98 -26.57
CA LYS A 538 10.28 1.14 -27.70
C LYS A 538 9.62 -0.23 -27.73
N THR A 539 8.99 -0.63 -26.64
CA THR A 539 8.30 -1.94 -26.52
C THR A 539 6.99 -1.97 -27.30
N GLN A 540 6.52 -3.18 -27.63
CA GLN A 540 5.24 -3.35 -28.34
C GLN A 540 4.10 -2.74 -27.54
N SER A 541 3.32 -1.91 -28.22
CA SER A 541 2.20 -1.18 -27.65
C SER A 541 0.94 -1.32 -28.50
N ILE A 542 -0.20 -1.12 -27.85
CA ILE A 542 -1.52 -1.06 -28.49
C ILE A 542 -2.29 0.14 -27.96
N VAL A 543 -3.24 0.62 -28.77
CA VAL A 543 -4.18 1.65 -28.35
C VAL A 543 -5.33 0.98 -27.61
N ASP A 544 -5.65 1.50 -26.44
CA ASP A 544 -6.72 1.05 -25.56
C ASP A 544 -7.56 2.26 -25.14
N LYS A 545 -8.70 2.43 -25.79
CA LYS A 545 -9.64 3.54 -25.52
C LYS A 545 -10.75 3.15 -24.55
N THR A 546 -10.59 2.11 -23.73
CA THR A 546 -11.70 1.63 -22.88
C THR A 546 -12.19 2.70 -21.90
N ALA A 547 -11.30 3.56 -21.41
CA ALA A 547 -11.66 4.68 -20.54
C ALA A 547 -12.55 5.74 -21.24
N TYR A 548 -12.60 5.78 -22.58
CA TYR A 548 -13.45 6.74 -23.33
C TYR A 548 -14.94 6.51 -23.08
N ARG A 549 -15.34 5.33 -22.60
CA ARG A 549 -16.71 5.08 -22.14
C ARG A 549 -17.18 6.16 -21.15
N TYR A 550 -16.29 6.62 -20.29
CA TYR A 550 -16.57 7.63 -19.28
C TYR A 550 -16.30 9.06 -19.75
N GLY A 551 -15.78 9.25 -20.98
CA GLY A 551 -15.15 10.51 -21.38
C GLY A 551 -16.09 11.71 -21.34
N GLN A 552 -17.34 11.56 -21.80
CA GLN A 552 -18.31 12.66 -21.79
C GLN A 552 -18.69 13.10 -20.37
N ASP A 553 -19.05 12.14 -19.51
CA ASP A 553 -19.46 12.42 -18.14
C ASP A 553 -18.28 12.91 -17.30
N LEU A 554 -17.10 12.30 -17.47
CA LEU A 554 -15.87 12.69 -16.79
C LEU A 554 -15.46 14.12 -17.17
N ALA A 555 -15.40 14.44 -18.46
CA ALA A 555 -15.05 15.78 -18.93
C ALA A 555 -16.04 16.83 -18.42
N ARG A 556 -17.34 16.53 -18.40
CA ARG A 556 -18.35 17.42 -17.84
C ARG A 556 -18.14 17.65 -16.35
N ASN A 557 -18.03 16.58 -15.56
CA ASN A 557 -17.88 16.66 -14.11
C ASN A 557 -16.61 17.41 -13.72
N VAL A 558 -15.49 17.06 -14.33
CA VAL A 558 -14.20 17.69 -14.09
C VAL A 558 -14.24 19.16 -14.46
N ARG A 559 -14.80 19.52 -15.63
CA ARG A 559 -14.95 20.93 -16.04
C ARG A 559 -15.74 21.72 -15.00
N THR A 560 -16.86 21.19 -14.55
CA THR A 560 -17.67 21.84 -13.51
C THR A 560 -16.88 22.04 -12.22
N ARG A 561 -16.16 21.01 -11.76
CA ARG A 561 -15.34 21.10 -10.54
C ARG A 561 -14.17 22.05 -10.68
N TYR A 562 -13.46 22.00 -11.79
CA TYR A 562 -12.33 22.88 -12.06
C TYR A 562 -12.77 24.35 -12.09
N ALA A 563 -13.89 24.65 -12.77
CA ALA A 563 -14.44 26.00 -12.84
C ALA A 563 -14.86 26.54 -11.46
N GLU A 564 -15.58 25.74 -10.67
CA GLU A 564 -16.01 26.13 -9.31
C GLU A 564 -14.82 26.39 -8.37
N LEU A 565 -13.76 25.59 -8.50
CA LEU A 565 -12.62 25.63 -7.60
C LEU A 565 -11.52 26.58 -8.08
N LYS A 566 -11.57 27.03 -9.34
CA LYS A 566 -10.53 27.85 -9.97
C LYS A 566 -10.14 29.05 -9.13
N GLU A 567 -11.11 29.91 -8.80
CA GLU A 567 -10.88 31.10 -7.98
C GLU A 567 -10.72 30.73 -6.50
N LYS A 568 -11.63 29.88 -5.98
CA LYS A 568 -11.69 29.48 -4.57
C LYS A 568 -10.37 28.87 -4.06
N CYS A 569 -9.73 28.05 -4.89
CA CYS A 569 -8.51 27.32 -4.55
C CYS A 569 -7.27 27.81 -5.30
N SER A 570 -7.37 28.93 -6.04
CA SER A 570 -6.26 29.50 -6.82
C SER A 570 -5.63 28.49 -7.78
N LEU A 571 -6.46 27.71 -8.49
CA LEU A 571 -5.96 26.64 -9.36
C LEU A 571 -5.14 27.21 -10.53
N PRO A 572 -4.09 26.50 -10.99
CA PRO A 572 -3.27 26.95 -12.12
C PRO A 572 -4.07 26.94 -13.43
N ASP A 573 -3.64 27.73 -14.42
CA ASP A 573 -4.20 27.63 -15.77
C ASP A 573 -3.78 26.31 -16.41
N LEU A 574 -4.73 25.68 -17.10
CA LEU A 574 -4.46 24.48 -17.87
C LEU A 574 -3.87 24.82 -19.23
N GLU A 575 -3.07 23.91 -19.78
CA GLU A 575 -2.58 24.07 -21.14
C GLU A 575 -3.75 24.15 -22.13
N PRO A 576 -3.68 25.05 -23.13
CA PRO A 576 -4.71 25.16 -24.13
C PRO A 576 -4.80 23.90 -24.98
N VAL A 577 -5.97 23.67 -25.59
CA VAL A 577 -6.17 22.54 -26.49
C VAL A 577 -5.12 22.58 -27.61
N PRO A 578 -4.37 21.48 -27.85
CA PRO A 578 -3.34 21.45 -28.88
C PRO A 578 -3.92 21.79 -30.26
N ALA A 579 -3.29 22.73 -30.97
CA ALA A 579 -3.73 23.12 -32.30
C ALA A 579 -3.74 21.94 -33.28
N ALA A 580 -4.77 21.85 -34.12
CA ALA A 580 -4.75 20.97 -35.28
C ALA A 580 -3.59 21.39 -36.19
N PRO A 581 -2.82 20.45 -36.77
CA PRO A 581 -1.81 20.82 -37.75
C PRO A 581 -2.50 21.57 -38.87
N ALA A 582 -1.96 22.74 -39.23
CA ALA A 582 -2.40 23.46 -40.41
C ALA A 582 -2.36 22.48 -41.58
N THR A 583 -3.52 22.22 -42.19
CA THR A 583 -3.56 21.56 -43.48
C THR A 583 -2.66 22.36 -44.40
N LEU A 584 -1.51 21.79 -44.78
CA LEU A 584 -0.73 22.28 -45.91
C LEU A 584 -1.68 22.20 -47.09
N THR A 585 -2.32 23.32 -47.41
CA THR A 585 -2.93 23.52 -48.71
C THR A 585 -1.79 23.38 -49.70
N GLU A 586 -1.76 22.26 -50.42
CA GLU A 586 -0.92 22.13 -51.61
C GLU A 586 -1.23 23.33 -52.50
N SER A 587 -0.30 24.28 -52.54
CA SER A 587 -0.33 25.35 -53.52
C SER A 587 -0.26 24.69 -54.89
N LYS A 588 -1.37 24.72 -55.63
CA LYS A 588 -1.38 24.39 -57.07
C LYS A 588 -0.21 25.13 -57.73
N PRO A 589 0.57 24.48 -58.60
CA PRO A 589 1.61 25.17 -59.36
C PRO A 589 0.95 26.27 -60.20
N GLN A 590 1.34 27.52 -59.97
CA GLN A 590 1.01 28.61 -60.88
C GLN A 590 1.71 28.33 -62.21
N THR A 591 0.92 28.04 -63.24
CA THR A 591 1.37 28.09 -64.63
C THR A 591 1.83 29.51 -64.95
N SER A 592 3.12 29.69 -65.21
CA SER A 592 3.70 30.94 -65.68
C SER A 592 3.10 31.32 -67.05
N PRO A 593 2.68 32.58 -67.28
CA PRO A 593 2.31 33.02 -68.62
C PRO A 593 3.54 33.12 -69.52
N LEU A 594 3.41 32.61 -70.74
CA LEU A 594 4.36 32.85 -71.83
C LEU A 594 4.57 34.35 -72.04
N VAL A 595 5.83 34.79 -72.01
CA VAL A 595 6.25 36.10 -72.50
C VAL A 595 6.14 36.09 -74.03
N GLN A 596 5.25 36.91 -74.60
CA GLN A 596 5.34 37.34 -76.00
C GLN A 596 6.23 38.59 -76.10
N PRO A 597 7.10 38.68 -77.13
CA PRO A 597 7.96 39.84 -77.30
C PRO A 597 7.18 41.02 -77.90
N ALA A 598 7.48 42.22 -77.39
CA ALA A 598 6.90 43.48 -77.85
C ALA A 598 7.35 43.83 -79.28
N SER A 599 6.41 44.30 -80.10
CA SER A 599 6.69 45.12 -81.28
C SER A 599 5.95 46.46 -81.15
N ARG A 600 6.77 47.52 -81.08
CA ARG A 600 6.49 48.98 -81.14
C ARG A 600 5.80 49.64 -79.96
#